data_AF-A0A9E5SRP4-F1
#
_entry.id   AF-A0A9E5SRP4-F1
#
_cell.length_a   1.000
_cell.length_b   1.000
_cell.length_c   1.000
_cell.angle_alpha   90.00
_cell.angle_beta   90.00
_cell.angle_gamma   90.00
#
_symmetry.space_group_name_H-M   'P 1'
#
loop_
_entity.id
_entity.type
_entity.pdbx_description
1 polymer ?
#
loop_
_entity_poly.entity_id
_entity_poly.type
_entity_poly.pdbx_seq_one_letter_code
_entity_poly.pdbx_strand_id
1 'polypeptide(L)'
;VVTDQTQEILKAYGKIYTLIKIDEISNTGAVRIRLRSLAAAVADRKKRRVLDDIKDAVLQKTSAVVQKAVQKKDAAVQKAVQKKDAAVQKAAAYRKVVFEKFMRKDYTILSPQMSPIHFEFLQAAFETSGYRFEILPSVDHAAVEEGLKYVNNDACYPSILVTGQLIEAIKSGRYDTNKLACIITQTGGGCRASNYISFIRKALKDAGYGHIPVISLSAAGLEKHPGLKITAAMLRRAMRGLVYGDLLNRLLLATRPYEKNPGETEAVLKKWKKIALDNVQHLSLKRFKRSIQDIVDAFEAIPVTGERKPVIGVVGEILVKYHPTANNQIVKVLEDEGAEVRVPDLIDFLLYCAYNTNFKHEKLGRSVWAKIAGNFVIYVIEKYRGQMRKVLKNSKRFSPPSFISEKAKAASEFLSIGNQTGEGWFLTGEMAELIAEGADGIVCVQPFACLPNHIVGKGVIQPIRAKYPDANIVAIDYDPGASEVNQLNRIKLMLSLAHEKIVKAEQQKSLA
;
A
#
# COMPACT_ATOMS: atom_id res chain seq x y z
N VAL A 1 -14.14 12.11 -0.13
CA VAL A 1 -13.47 11.69 1.14
C VAL A 1 -12.76 12.81 1.87
N VAL A 2 -11.72 13.48 1.32
CA VAL A 2 -11.07 14.59 2.06
C VAL A 2 -12.05 15.73 2.36
N THR A 3 -12.88 16.08 1.39
CA THR A 3 -14.00 17.02 1.52
C THR A 3 -14.98 16.59 2.61
N ASP A 4 -15.40 15.34 2.58
CA ASP A 4 -16.42 14.77 3.48
C ASP A 4 -15.88 14.67 4.90
N GLN A 5 -14.63 14.25 5.09
CA GLN A 5 -13.96 14.23 6.39
C GLN A 5 -13.75 15.64 6.93
N THR A 6 -13.35 16.59 6.08
CA THR A 6 -13.25 18.00 6.47
C THR A 6 -14.62 18.54 6.87
N GLN A 7 -15.68 18.18 6.15
CA GLN A 7 -17.05 18.54 6.48
C GLN A 7 -17.49 17.94 7.81
N GLU A 8 -17.26 16.65 8.05
CA GLU A 8 -17.59 15.96 9.30
C GLU A 8 -16.85 16.59 10.48
N ILE A 9 -15.54 16.84 10.35
CA ILE A 9 -14.73 17.51 11.37
C ILE A 9 -15.32 18.90 11.64
N LEU A 10 -15.52 19.71 10.60
CA LEU A 10 -16.04 21.06 10.78
C LEU A 10 -17.43 21.03 11.44
N LYS A 11 -18.36 20.19 10.97
CA LYS A 11 -19.69 20.02 11.59
C LYS A 11 -19.58 19.60 13.06
N ALA A 12 -18.67 18.69 13.42
CA ALA A 12 -18.45 18.25 14.79
C ALA A 12 -17.97 19.38 15.72
N TYR A 13 -17.24 20.36 15.20
CA TYR A 13 -16.87 21.58 15.93
C TYR A 13 -17.88 22.72 15.76
N GLY A 14 -19.08 22.41 15.26
CA GLY A 14 -20.10 23.40 14.94
C GLY A 14 -19.62 24.44 13.94
N LYS A 15 -18.70 24.13 13.03
CA LYS A 15 -18.22 25.02 11.97
C LYS A 15 -18.94 24.73 10.66
N ILE A 16 -19.10 25.77 9.84
CA ILE A 16 -19.71 25.65 8.51
C ILE A 16 -18.66 25.08 7.56
N TYR A 17 -19.03 24.05 6.81
CA TYR A 17 -18.22 23.55 5.70
C TYR A 17 -18.70 24.18 4.40
N THR A 18 -17.77 24.76 3.66
CA THR A 18 -18.01 25.31 2.33
C THR A 18 -16.93 24.77 1.41
N LEU A 19 -17.33 24.02 0.38
CA LEU A 19 -16.45 23.60 -0.69
C LEU A 19 -16.50 24.63 -1.82
N ILE A 20 -15.35 25.18 -2.17
CA ILE A 20 -15.19 26.02 -3.36
C ILE A 20 -14.40 25.17 -4.34
N LYS A 21 -15.09 24.66 -5.37
CA LYS A 21 -14.43 24.04 -6.53
C LYS A 21 -13.98 25.17 -7.46
N ILE A 22 -12.70 25.16 -7.83
CA ILE A 22 -12.12 26.10 -8.78
C ILE A 22 -11.70 25.25 -9.97
N ASP A 23 -12.62 25.05 -10.90
CA ASP A 23 -12.39 24.19 -12.07
C ASP A 23 -11.71 24.98 -13.22
N GLU A 24 -11.81 26.32 -13.23
CA GLU A 24 -11.13 27.19 -14.19
C GLU A 24 -10.62 28.47 -13.49
N ILE A 25 -9.33 28.77 -13.63
CA ILE A 25 -8.66 29.92 -13.00
C ILE A 25 -9.15 31.27 -13.59
N SER A 26 -9.74 31.25 -14.78
CA SER A 26 -10.18 32.42 -15.54
C SER A 26 -11.52 33.03 -15.08
N ASN A 27 -12.39 32.28 -14.37
CA ASN A 27 -13.71 32.78 -13.98
C ASN A 27 -13.90 32.85 -12.45
N THR A 28 -13.59 34.02 -11.88
CA THR A 28 -13.67 34.28 -10.43
C THR A 28 -15.09 34.55 -9.91
N GLY A 29 -16.10 34.63 -10.79
CA GLY A 29 -17.47 34.98 -10.43
C GLY A 29 -18.11 33.99 -9.46
N ALA A 30 -17.99 32.69 -9.75
CA ALA A 30 -18.52 31.62 -8.90
C ALA A 30 -17.88 31.62 -7.50
N VAL A 31 -16.57 31.87 -7.42
CA VAL A 31 -15.82 31.99 -6.16
C VAL A 31 -16.32 33.16 -5.33
N ARG A 32 -16.51 34.33 -5.96
CA ARG A 32 -16.99 35.55 -5.28
C ARG A 32 -18.40 35.38 -4.70
N ILE A 33 -19.30 34.72 -5.43
CA ILE A 33 -20.67 34.43 -4.96
C ILE A 33 -20.64 33.48 -3.75
N ARG A 34 -19.84 32.41 -3.81
CA ARG A 34 -19.71 31.45 -2.70
C ARG A 34 -19.10 32.08 -1.45
N LEU A 35 -18.09 32.94 -1.59
CA LEU A 35 -17.50 33.70 -0.48
C LEU A 35 -18.49 34.68 0.17
N ARG A 36 -19.27 35.41 -0.64
CA ARG A 36 -20.31 36.31 -0.13
C ARG A 36 -21.40 35.56 0.62
N SER A 37 -21.85 34.43 0.07
CA SER A 37 -22.86 33.55 0.71
C SER A 37 -22.36 33.01 2.04
N LEU A 38 -21.08 32.60 2.10
CA LEU A 38 -20.44 32.16 3.34
C LEU A 38 -20.34 33.30 4.37
N ALA A 39 -19.91 34.49 3.96
CA ALA A 39 -19.84 35.66 4.84
C ALA A 39 -21.21 36.01 5.42
N ALA A 40 -22.26 35.98 4.61
CA ALA A 40 -23.64 36.20 5.05
C ALA A 40 -24.09 35.12 6.06
N ALA A 41 -23.83 33.84 5.80
CA ALA A 41 -24.18 32.75 6.71
C ALA A 41 -23.42 32.85 8.06
N VAL A 42 -22.16 33.24 8.04
CA VAL A 42 -21.36 33.49 9.26
C VAL A 42 -21.90 34.69 10.04
N ALA A 43 -22.30 35.77 9.34
CA ALA A 43 -22.87 36.95 9.97
C ALA A 43 -24.25 36.68 10.59
N ASP A 44 -25.14 35.97 9.88
CA ASP A 44 -26.46 35.58 10.38
C ASP A 44 -26.33 34.70 11.63
N ARG A 45 -25.36 33.77 11.62
CA ARG A 45 -25.09 32.93 12.79
C ARG A 45 -24.55 33.70 13.98
N LYS A 46 -23.70 34.71 13.76
CA LYS A 46 -23.27 35.62 14.84
C LYS A 46 -24.48 36.39 15.41
N LYS A 47 -25.38 36.88 14.56
CA LYS A 47 -26.62 37.56 14.99
C LYS A 47 -27.53 36.64 15.79
N ARG A 48 -27.76 35.40 15.34
CA ARG A 48 -28.57 34.41 16.08
C ARG A 48 -27.98 34.08 17.44
N ARG A 49 -26.66 33.94 17.52
CA ARG A 49 -25.97 33.69 18.80
C ARG A 49 -26.13 34.86 19.78
N VAL A 50 -26.04 36.09 19.28
CA VAL A 50 -26.34 37.30 20.07
C VAL A 50 -27.82 37.35 20.49
N LEU A 51 -28.75 36.95 19.61
CA LEU A 51 -30.19 36.86 19.94
C LEU A 51 -30.48 35.78 20.99
N ASP A 52 -29.78 34.64 20.94
CA ASP A 52 -29.87 33.58 21.95
C ASP A 52 -29.29 34.05 23.29
N ASP A 53 -28.14 34.74 23.29
CA ASP A 53 -27.54 35.35 24.48
C ASP A 53 -28.47 36.44 25.09
N ILE A 54 -29.17 37.21 24.24
CA ILE A 54 -30.17 38.19 24.67
C ILE A 54 -31.43 37.50 25.20
N LYS A 55 -31.90 36.42 24.56
CA LYS A 55 -33.03 35.61 25.07
C LYS A 55 -32.72 35.01 26.43
N ASP A 56 -31.51 34.50 26.62
CA ASP A 56 -31.06 33.97 27.92
C ASP A 56 -30.96 35.08 28.97
N ALA A 57 -30.48 36.27 28.60
CA ALA A 57 -30.47 37.44 29.48
C ALA A 57 -31.88 37.96 29.82
N VAL A 58 -32.83 37.87 28.87
CA VAL A 58 -34.24 38.23 29.07
C VAL A 58 -34.95 37.17 29.91
N LEU A 59 -34.69 35.87 29.71
CA LEU A 59 -35.18 34.78 30.56
C LEU A 59 -34.66 34.92 32.00
N GLN A 60 -33.41 35.32 32.19
CA GLN A 60 -32.84 35.65 33.50
C GLN A 60 -33.52 36.87 34.14
N LYS A 61 -33.87 37.91 33.36
CA LYS A 61 -34.62 39.07 33.85
C LYS A 61 -36.11 38.80 34.11
N THR A 62 -36.73 37.91 33.34
CA THR A 62 -38.15 37.52 33.53
C THR A 62 -38.31 36.55 34.71
N SER A 63 -37.24 35.85 35.08
CA SER A 63 -37.16 35.04 36.31
C SER A 63 -36.97 35.86 37.59
N ALA A 64 -36.81 37.19 37.49
CA ALA A 64 -36.64 38.07 38.64
C ALA A 64 -37.94 38.31 39.44
N VAL A 65 -39.10 37.83 38.96
CA VAL A 65 -40.38 37.95 39.68
C VAL A 65 -40.76 36.66 40.44
N VAL A 66 -40.07 35.53 40.24
CA VAL A 66 -40.39 34.25 40.92
C VAL A 66 -39.19 33.63 41.65
N GLN A 67 -38.24 34.43 42.15
CA GLN A 67 -37.15 33.89 42.98
C GLN A 67 -36.86 34.76 44.21
N LYS A 68 -37.68 34.60 45.23
CA LYS A 68 -37.28 34.76 46.65
C LYS A 68 -37.41 33.45 47.43
N ALA A 69 -37.07 32.34 46.79
CA ALA A 69 -36.68 31.08 47.40
C ALA A 69 -35.96 30.27 46.32
N VAL A 70 -34.91 29.55 46.68
CA VAL A 70 -34.10 28.71 45.77
C VAL A 70 -33.06 29.47 44.91
N GLN A 71 -32.06 30.07 45.56
CA GLN A 71 -30.76 30.28 44.92
C GLN A 71 -29.61 29.95 45.87
N LYS A 72 -29.19 28.68 45.85
CA LYS A 72 -27.79 28.27 46.05
C LYS A 72 -27.51 26.83 45.59
N LYS A 73 -28.17 26.36 44.51
CA LYS A 73 -27.81 25.08 43.85
C LYS A 73 -27.86 25.12 42.32
N ASP A 74 -28.64 25.99 41.68
CA ASP A 74 -28.89 25.86 40.24
C ASP A 74 -27.89 26.54 39.30
N ALA A 75 -27.15 27.57 39.72
CA ALA A 75 -26.15 28.22 38.86
C ALA A 75 -24.91 27.33 38.62
N ALA A 76 -24.54 26.50 39.60
CA ALA A 76 -23.48 25.51 39.48
C ALA A 76 -23.93 24.30 38.63
N VAL A 77 -25.19 23.89 38.77
CA VAL A 77 -25.78 22.81 37.98
C VAL A 77 -25.94 23.21 36.52
N GLN A 78 -26.42 24.43 36.21
CA GLN A 78 -26.55 24.89 34.82
C GLN A 78 -25.19 25.10 34.12
N LYS A 79 -24.17 25.65 34.82
CA LYS A 79 -22.81 25.71 34.27
C LYS A 79 -22.19 24.32 34.09
N ALA A 80 -22.49 23.38 34.98
CA ALA A 80 -22.06 21.99 34.87
C ALA A 80 -22.78 21.28 33.71
N VAL A 81 -24.08 21.50 33.52
CA VAL A 81 -24.88 20.94 32.42
C VAL A 81 -24.44 21.53 31.08
N GLN A 82 -24.24 22.85 30.95
CA GLN A 82 -23.70 23.45 29.72
C GLN A 82 -22.26 23.02 29.40
N LYS A 83 -21.38 22.89 30.41
CA LYS A 83 -20.04 22.29 30.20
C LYS A 83 -20.12 20.82 29.84
N LYS A 84 -21.08 20.07 30.41
CA LYS A 84 -21.30 18.66 30.14
C LYS A 84 -21.90 18.47 28.75
N ASP A 85 -22.82 19.31 28.29
CA ASP A 85 -23.39 19.29 26.94
C ASP A 85 -22.38 19.74 25.89
N ALA A 86 -21.56 20.75 26.18
CA ALA A 86 -20.43 21.11 25.33
C ALA A 86 -19.35 20.01 25.30
N ALA A 87 -19.12 19.29 26.41
CA ALA A 87 -18.22 18.15 26.47
C ALA A 87 -18.81 16.89 25.82
N VAL A 88 -20.12 16.68 25.89
CA VAL A 88 -20.87 15.57 25.28
C VAL A 88 -21.00 15.78 23.77
N GLN A 89 -21.25 17.01 23.31
CA GLN A 89 -21.16 17.38 21.89
C GLN A 89 -19.71 17.28 21.36
N LYS A 90 -18.72 17.64 22.18
CA LYS A 90 -17.29 17.42 21.88
C LYS A 90 -16.87 15.94 21.96
N ALA A 91 -17.65 15.08 22.61
CA ALA A 91 -17.43 13.62 22.72
C ALA A 91 -18.25 12.80 21.71
N ALA A 92 -19.35 13.34 21.17
CA ALA A 92 -20.05 12.82 19.99
C ALA A 92 -19.30 13.16 18.68
N ALA A 93 -18.23 13.94 18.77
CA ALA A 93 -17.31 14.21 17.68
C ALA A 93 -16.65 12.92 17.20
N TYR A 94 -16.71 12.64 15.89
CA TYR A 94 -16.01 11.58 15.14
C TYR A 94 -15.09 10.69 16.01
N ARG A 95 -15.68 9.69 16.68
CA ARG A 95 -14.94 8.82 17.58
C ARG A 95 -14.30 7.73 16.73
N LYS A 96 -13.02 7.90 16.40
CA LYS A 96 -12.23 6.84 15.77
C LYS A 96 -12.33 5.59 16.65
N VAL A 97 -12.77 4.48 16.09
CA VAL A 97 -12.75 3.20 16.80
C VAL A 97 -11.32 2.73 16.89
N VAL A 98 -10.82 2.62 18.12
CA VAL A 98 -9.43 2.24 18.41
C VAL A 98 -9.39 0.77 18.76
N PHE A 99 -8.41 0.05 18.20
CA PHE A 99 -8.07 -1.30 18.62
C PHE A 99 -7.39 -1.29 20.00
N GLU A 100 -8.14 -1.72 21.02
CA GLU A 100 -7.75 -1.66 22.44
C GLU A 100 -7.02 -2.90 22.94
N LYS A 101 -6.36 -2.80 24.10
CA LYS A 101 -5.57 -3.89 24.70
C LYS A 101 -6.36 -5.19 24.90
N PHE A 102 -7.62 -5.09 25.33
CA PHE A 102 -8.46 -6.26 25.56
C PHE A 102 -8.82 -6.98 24.24
N MET A 103 -8.92 -6.24 23.13
CA MET A 103 -9.27 -6.78 21.82
C MET A 103 -8.20 -7.75 21.29
N ARG A 104 -6.94 -7.59 21.70
CA ARG A 104 -5.79 -8.37 21.21
C ARG A 104 -5.99 -9.89 21.23
N LYS A 105 -6.64 -10.43 22.26
CA LYS A 105 -6.80 -11.89 22.43
C LYS A 105 -8.02 -12.46 21.71
N ASP A 106 -9.08 -11.66 21.62
CA ASP A 106 -10.42 -12.13 21.26
C ASP A 106 -10.84 -11.71 19.85
N TYR A 107 -10.21 -10.68 19.28
CA TYR A 107 -10.56 -10.16 17.96
C TYR A 107 -9.76 -10.85 16.86
N THR A 108 -10.43 -11.13 15.74
CA THR A 108 -9.78 -11.46 14.47
C THR A 108 -9.40 -10.17 13.73
N ILE A 109 -8.18 -10.10 13.23
CA ILE A 109 -7.66 -8.98 12.43
C ILE A 109 -7.63 -9.42 10.97
N LEU A 110 -8.44 -8.78 10.13
CA LEU A 110 -8.44 -8.98 8.68
C LEU A 110 -7.45 -8.04 8.01
N SER A 111 -6.60 -8.58 7.16
CA SER A 111 -5.70 -7.83 6.29
C SER A 111 -6.05 -8.09 4.83
N PRO A 112 -6.16 -7.05 3.99
CA PRO A 112 -6.25 -7.24 2.55
C PRO A 112 -4.99 -7.96 2.04
N GLN A 113 -5.13 -8.63 0.90
CA GLN A 113 -4.01 -9.27 0.22
C GLN A 113 -3.18 -8.23 -0.54
N MET A 114 -1.91 -8.54 -0.81
CA MET A 114 -1.09 -7.77 -1.74
C MET A 114 -0.08 -8.65 -2.46
N SER A 115 0.70 -9.45 -1.74
CA SER A 115 1.69 -10.35 -2.34
C SER A 115 1.53 -11.76 -1.76
N PRO A 116 0.93 -12.71 -2.51
CA PRO A 116 0.46 -13.99 -1.97
C PRO A 116 1.53 -14.76 -1.16
N ILE A 117 2.73 -14.92 -1.72
CA ILE A 117 3.81 -15.67 -1.05
C ILE A 117 4.29 -14.95 0.22
N HIS A 118 4.57 -13.65 0.14
CA HIS A 118 5.08 -12.87 1.28
C HIS A 118 4.07 -12.78 2.42
N PHE A 119 2.80 -12.62 2.07
CA PHE A 119 1.75 -12.36 3.03
C PHE A 119 1.47 -13.60 3.89
N GLU A 120 1.58 -14.83 3.35
CA GLU A 120 1.53 -16.05 4.18
C GLU A 120 2.57 -16.03 5.32
N PHE A 121 3.79 -15.56 5.07
CA PHE A 121 4.80 -15.43 6.12
C PHE A 121 4.49 -14.31 7.11
N LEU A 122 3.90 -13.21 6.65
CA LEU A 122 3.45 -12.13 7.53
C LEU A 122 2.32 -12.62 8.44
N GLN A 123 1.35 -13.37 7.92
CA GLN A 123 0.30 -14.00 8.72
C GLN A 123 0.92 -14.88 9.81
N ALA A 124 1.82 -15.80 9.45
CA ALA A 124 2.51 -16.65 10.43
C ALA A 124 3.28 -15.83 11.48
N ALA A 125 3.87 -14.69 11.10
CA ALA A 125 4.56 -13.79 12.03
C ALA A 125 3.60 -13.12 13.03
N PHE A 126 2.40 -12.70 12.59
CA PHE A 126 1.36 -12.15 13.44
C PHE A 126 0.77 -13.22 14.37
N GLU A 127 0.39 -14.38 13.84
CA GLU A 127 -0.18 -15.52 14.58
C GLU A 127 0.76 -15.99 15.69
N THR A 128 2.03 -16.24 15.35
CA THR A 128 3.06 -16.64 16.35
C THR A 128 3.33 -15.54 17.39
N SER A 129 2.92 -14.30 17.11
CA SER A 129 3.06 -13.16 18.04
C SER A 129 1.79 -12.92 18.88
N GLY A 130 0.82 -13.83 18.80
CA GLY A 130 -0.38 -13.88 19.64
C GLY A 130 -1.51 -12.99 19.14
N TYR A 131 -1.68 -12.86 17.82
CA TYR A 131 -2.83 -12.21 17.19
C TYR A 131 -3.61 -13.24 16.37
N ARG A 132 -4.93 -13.17 16.36
CA ARG A 132 -5.74 -13.88 15.36
C ARG A 132 -5.73 -13.04 14.10
N PHE A 133 -5.01 -13.47 13.08
CA PHE A 133 -4.72 -12.67 11.90
C PHE A 133 -5.04 -13.47 10.65
N GLU A 134 -5.88 -12.93 9.78
CA GLU A 134 -6.25 -13.60 8.53
C GLU A 134 -6.01 -12.65 7.37
N ILE A 135 -5.29 -13.15 6.38
CA ILE A 135 -5.09 -12.46 5.11
C ILE A 135 -6.16 -12.94 4.14
N LEU A 136 -6.79 -11.97 3.49
CA LEU A 136 -7.88 -12.24 2.57
C LEU A 136 -7.40 -12.95 1.27
N PRO A 137 -8.32 -13.57 0.51
CA PRO A 137 -7.98 -14.31 -0.71
C PRO A 137 -7.25 -13.45 -1.75
N SER A 138 -6.38 -14.09 -2.53
CA SER A 138 -5.55 -13.43 -3.57
C SER A 138 -6.21 -13.25 -4.92
N VAL A 139 -7.31 -13.98 -5.16
CA VAL A 139 -8.10 -13.87 -6.38
C VAL A 139 -9.56 -13.69 -5.97
N ASP A 140 -10.04 -12.47 -6.12
CA ASP A 140 -11.40 -12.10 -5.75
C ASP A 140 -11.89 -10.97 -6.66
N HIS A 141 -12.52 -11.32 -7.79
CA HIS A 141 -13.10 -10.32 -8.69
C HIS A 141 -14.36 -9.68 -8.10
N ALA A 142 -15.08 -10.39 -7.21
CA ALA A 142 -16.24 -9.85 -6.53
C ALA A 142 -15.86 -8.67 -5.61
N ALA A 143 -14.62 -8.67 -5.09
CA ALA A 143 -14.11 -7.57 -4.30
C ALA A 143 -14.10 -6.24 -5.07
N VAL A 144 -13.85 -6.23 -6.38
CA VAL A 144 -13.88 -5.00 -7.17
C VAL A 144 -15.29 -4.42 -7.20
N GLU A 145 -16.28 -5.26 -7.52
CA GLU A 145 -17.70 -4.89 -7.56
C GLU A 145 -18.22 -4.44 -6.19
N GLU A 146 -17.83 -5.14 -5.12
CA GLU A 146 -18.19 -4.76 -3.75
C GLU A 146 -17.56 -3.43 -3.36
N GLY A 147 -16.30 -3.19 -3.75
CA GLY A 147 -15.59 -1.93 -3.52
C GLY A 147 -16.29 -0.74 -4.18
N LEU A 148 -16.75 -0.90 -5.42
CA LEU A 148 -17.43 0.15 -6.20
C LEU A 148 -18.74 0.63 -5.55
N LYS A 149 -19.39 -0.18 -4.71
CA LYS A 149 -20.59 0.22 -3.96
C LYS A 149 -20.30 1.29 -2.89
N TYR A 150 -19.05 1.40 -2.42
CA TYR A 150 -18.67 2.26 -1.29
C TYR A 150 -17.59 3.29 -1.62
N VAL A 151 -16.78 3.00 -2.63
CA VAL A 151 -15.68 3.83 -3.08
C VAL A 151 -15.99 4.31 -4.49
N ASN A 152 -16.02 5.63 -4.67
CA ASN A 152 -16.24 6.25 -5.97
C ASN A 152 -15.11 5.83 -6.95
N ASN A 153 -15.46 5.63 -8.22
CA ASN A 153 -14.56 5.23 -9.29
C ASN A 153 -13.42 6.24 -9.57
N ASP A 154 -13.58 7.51 -9.23
CA ASP A 154 -12.52 8.53 -9.28
C ASP A 154 -11.46 8.36 -8.18
N ALA A 155 -11.63 7.40 -7.26
CA ALA A 155 -10.63 7.02 -6.28
C ALA A 155 -9.48 6.24 -6.93
N CYS A 156 -8.42 5.98 -6.15
CA CYS A 156 -7.34 5.14 -6.66
C CYS A 156 -7.83 3.69 -6.71
N TYR A 157 -7.65 2.98 -7.83
CA TYR A 157 -8.11 1.59 -8.00
C TYR A 157 -7.72 0.64 -6.83
N PRO A 158 -6.48 0.64 -6.31
CA PRO A 158 -6.13 -0.14 -5.13
C PRO A 158 -6.99 0.16 -3.89
N SER A 159 -7.48 1.40 -3.73
CA SER A 159 -8.40 1.74 -2.65
C SER A 159 -9.76 1.06 -2.80
N ILE A 160 -10.24 0.91 -4.05
CA ILE A 160 -11.50 0.23 -4.37
C ILE A 160 -11.34 -1.25 -4.03
N LEU A 161 -10.30 -1.90 -4.57
CA LEU A 161 -10.04 -3.33 -4.36
C LEU A 161 -9.85 -3.67 -2.87
N VAL A 162 -8.99 -2.94 -2.16
CA VAL A 162 -8.72 -3.22 -0.74
C VAL A 162 -9.96 -3.00 0.14
N THR A 163 -10.74 -1.96 -0.15
CA THR A 163 -11.99 -1.73 0.59
C THR A 163 -13.00 -2.83 0.29
N GLY A 164 -13.11 -3.22 -0.97
CA GLY A 164 -13.96 -4.32 -1.43
C GLY A 164 -13.65 -5.64 -0.76
N GLN A 165 -12.38 -6.07 -0.76
CA GLN A 165 -11.94 -7.30 -0.09
C GLN A 165 -12.40 -7.34 1.38
N LEU A 166 -12.19 -6.24 2.12
CA LEU A 166 -12.58 -6.15 3.52
C LEU A 166 -14.10 -6.20 3.70
N ILE A 167 -14.86 -5.43 2.92
CA ILE A 167 -16.33 -5.37 3.05
C ILE A 167 -16.97 -6.70 2.64
N GLU A 168 -16.50 -7.33 1.57
CA GLU A 168 -16.95 -8.64 1.13
C GLU A 168 -16.71 -9.70 2.20
N ALA A 169 -15.49 -9.75 2.75
CA ALA A 169 -15.14 -10.66 3.82
C ALA A 169 -16.05 -10.45 5.05
N ILE A 170 -16.31 -9.21 5.44
CA ILE A 170 -17.20 -8.88 6.57
C ILE A 170 -18.65 -9.33 6.29
N LYS A 171 -19.15 -9.13 5.07
CA LYS A 171 -20.51 -9.51 4.67
C LYS A 171 -20.69 -11.01 4.44
N SER A 172 -19.61 -11.77 4.30
CA SER A 172 -19.65 -13.22 4.07
C SER A 172 -20.32 -14.02 5.20
N GLY A 173 -20.51 -13.43 6.38
CA GLY A 173 -21.06 -14.12 7.55
C GLY A 173 -20.09 -15.07 8.26
N ARG A 174 -18.84 -15.19 7.78
CA ARG A 174 -17.80 -16.05 8.39
C ARG A 174 -17.25 -15.54 9.72
N TYR A 175 -17.53 -14.28 10.08
CA TYR A 175 -16.89 -13.61 11.21
C TYR A 175 -17.92 -13.03 12.19
N ASP A 176 -17.57 -13.05 13.48
CA ASP A 176 -18.26 -12.24 14.49
C ASP A 176 -17.79 -10.78 14.35
N THR A 177 -18.65 -9.93 13.79
CA THR A 177 -18.32 -8.52 13.51
C THR A 177 -18.06 -7.71 14.77
N ASN A 178 -18.58 -8.14 15.94
CA ASN A 178 -18.30 -7.49 17.22
C ASN A 178 -16.89 -7.80 17.74
N LYS A 179 -16.25 -8.84 17.21
CA LYS A 179 -14.88 -9.28 17.52
C LYS A 179 -13.99 -9.26 16.28
N LEU A 180 -14.16 -8.24 15.45
CA LEU A 180 -13.42 -8.08 14.21
C LEU A 180 -12.66 -6.76 14.20
N ALA A 181 -11.49 -6.75 13.57
CA ALA A 181 -10.71 -5.56 13.27
C ALA A 181 -10.18 -5.67 11.84
N CYS A 182 -9.98 -4.54 11.18
CA CYS A 182 -9.27 -4.47 9.90
C CYS A 182 -7.88 -3.87 10.13
N ILE A 183 -6.89 -4.22 9.32
CA ILE A 183 -5.57 -3.60 9.31
C ILE A 183 -5.15 -3.23 7.90
N ILE A 184 -4.46 -2.10 7.77
CA ILE A 184 -3.82 -1.69 6.52
C ILE A 184 -2.54 -0.92 6.79
N THR A 185 -1.56 -1.05 5.89
CA THR A 185 -0.38 -0.20 5.90
C THR A 185 -0.72 1.24 5.49
N GLN A 186 -0.14 2.22 6.17
CA GLN A 186 -0.29 3.64 5.82
C GLN A 186 1.09 4.28 5.70
N THR A 187 1.41 4.78 4.51
CA THR A 187 2.74 5.34 4.21
C THR A 187 2.89 6.78 4.70
N GLY A 188 1.80 7.56 4.76
CA GLY A 188 1.84 8.97 5.14
C GLY A 188 2.53 9.87 4.13
N GLY A 189 2.68 9.40 2.88
CA GLY A 189 3.28 10.15 1.78
C GLY A 189 2.27 10.98 0.98
N GLY A 190 2.76 11.61 -0.09
CA GLY A 190 1.96 12.47 -0.99
C GLY A 190 1.07 11.73 -1.99
N CYS A 191 1.00 10.38 -1.95
CA CYS A 191 0.13 9.60 -2.83
C CYS A 191 -1.23 9.28 -2.16
N ARG A 192 -2.17 8.73 -2.95
CA ARG A 192 -3.53 8.41 -2.47
C ARG A 192 -3.58 7.29 -1.43
N ALA A 193 -2.55 6.44 -1.34
CA ALA A 193 -2.45 5.36 -0.35
C ALA A 193 -2.63 5.85 1.10
N SER A 194 -2.17 7.07 1.40
CA SER A 194 -2.36 7.71 2.72
C SER A 194 -3.83 7.85 3.13
N ASN A 195 -4.75 7.85 2.15
CA ASN A 195 -6.19 8.01 2.37
C ASN A 195 -6.97 6.70 2.38
N TYR A 196 -6.36 5.54 2.08
CA TYR A 196 -7.12 4.26 1.97
C TYR A 196 -7.84 3.93 3.27
N ILE A 197 -7.18 4.15 4.42
CA ILE A 197 -7.80 3.96 5.73
C ILE A 197 -9.08 4.79 5.93
N SER A 198 -9.13 5.99 5.37
CA SER A 198 -10.31 6.85 5.42
C SER A 198 -11.45 6.33 4.55
N PHE A 199 -11.13 5.80 3.36
CA PHE A 199 -12.11 5.13 2.51
C PHE A 199 -12.69 3.88 3.19
N ILE A 200 -11.84 3.04 3.78
CA ILE A 200 -12.26 1.82 4.49
C ILE A 200 -13.20 2.18 5.66
N ARG A 201 -12.84 3.15 6.50
CA ARG A 201 -13.69 3.58 7.62
C ARG A 201 -15.05 4.11 7.16
N LYS A 202 -15.07 4.90 6.09
CA LYS A 202 -16.30 5.40 5.50
C LYS A 202 -17.16 4.24 4.97
N ALA A 203 -16.56 3.34 4.19
CA ALA A 203 -17.24 2.17 3.64
C ALA A 203 -17.83 1.28 4.75
N LEU A 204 -17.07 1.02 5.82
CA LEU A 204 -17.56 0.29 6.99
C LEU A 204 -18.77 0.99 7.63
N LYS A 205 -18.69 2.31 7.85
CA LYS A 205 -19.80 3.09 8.40
C LYS A 205 -21.06 3.00 7.51
N ASP A 206 -20.89 3.20 6.21
CA ASP A 206 -21.98 3.16 5.23
C ASP A 206 -22.58 1.76 5.09
N ALA A 207 -21.79 0.71 5.28
CA ALA A 207 -22.22 -0.69 5.29
C ALA A 207 -22.83 -1.16 6.63
N GLY A 208 -22.94 -0.29 7.65
CA GLY A 208 -23.46 -0.63 8.97
C GLY A 208 -22.44 -1.22 9.96
N TYR A 209 -21.16 -1.32 9.57
CA TYR A 209 -20.06 -1.88 10.35
C TYR A 209 -19.10 -0.82 10.92
N GLY A 210 -19.56 0.41 11.14
CA GLY A 210 -18.73 1.52 11.63
C GLY A 210 -18.11 1.31 13.02
N HIS A 211 -18.54 0.27 13.75
CA HIS A 211 -17.99 -0.13 15.05
C HIS A 211 -16.71 -0.98 14.93
N ILE A 212 -16.34 -1.43 13.74
CA ILE A 212 -15.13 -2.24 13.52
C ILE A 212 -13.89 -1.33 13.51
N PRO A 213 -12.89 -1.56 14.39
CA PRO A 213 -11.65 -0.80 14.37
C PRO A 213 -10.86 -1.07 13.08
N VAL A 214 -10.32 0.01 12.49
CA VAL A 214 -9.36 -0.06 11.38
C VAL A 214 -8.00 0.40 11.87
N ILE A 215 -7.04 -0.52 11.90
CA ILE A 215 -5.69 -0.36 12.42
C ILE A 215 -4.78 0.20 11.32
N SER A 216 -4.15 1.34 11.58
CA SER A 216 -3.10 1.89 10.72
C SER A 216 -1.73 1.31 11.09
N LEU A 217 -1.13 0.54 10.19
CA LEU A 217 0.25 0.09 10.31
C LEU A 217 1.19 1.08 9.58
N SER A 218 1.80 2.00 10.34
CA SER A 218 2.64 3.06 9.78
C SER A 218 3.98 3.16 10.51
N ALA A 219 5.08 3.19 9.76
CA ALA A 219 6.41 3.47 10.30
C ALA A 219 6.52 4.86 10.94
N ALA A 220 5.73 5.83 10.45
CA ALA A 220 5.66 7.19 11.02
C ALA A 220 4.75 7.29 12.27
N GLY A 221 4.12 6.21 12.71
CA GLY A 221 3.26 6.22 13.90
C GLY A 221 2.04 7.14 13.81
N LEU A 222 1.41 7.23 12.63
CA LEU A 222 0.33 8.18 12.33
C LEU A 222 -0.90 8.01 13.23
N GLU A 223 -1.19 6.78 13.66
CA GLU A 223 -2.28 6.49 14.59
C GLU A 223 -1.83 5.49 15.67
N LYS A 224 -2.39 5.64 16.87
CA LYS A 224 -2.07 4.78 18.02
C LYS A 224 -3.18 3.77 18.26
N HIS A 225 -2.80 2.51 18.35
CA HIS A 225 -3.68 1.38 18.63
C HIS A 225 -3.10 0.57 19.81
N PRO A 226 -3.57 0.80 21.05
CA PRO A 226 -3.00 0.16 22.24
C PRO A 226 -2.99 -1.38 22.21
N GLY A 227 -3.92 -1.99 21.47
CA GLY A 227 -3.97 -3.43 21.26
C GLY A 227 -2.91 -4.00 20.32
N LEU A 228 -2.34 -3.18 19.43
CA LEU A 228 -1.28 -3.59 18.51
C LEU A 228 0.09 -3.29 19.11
N LYS A 229 0.73 -4.33 19.66
CA LYS A 229 2.11 -4.28 20.16
C LYS A 229 3.06 -4.98 19.19
N ILE A 230 3.81 -4.20 18.43
CA ILE A 230 4.89 -4.70 17.57
C ILE A 230 6.10 -5.01 18.45
N THR A 231 6.49 -6.28 18.53
CA THR A 231 7.64 -6.72 19.34
C THR A 231 8.87 -6.97 18.47
N ALA A 232 10.07 -6.92 19.05
CA ALA A 232 11.30 -7.27 18.33
C ALA A 232 11.26 -8.71 17.79
N ALA A 233 10.63 -9.65 18.51
CA ALA A 233 10.43 -11.01 18.02
C ALA A 233 9.56 -11.02 16.75
N MET A 234 8.41 -10.34 16.77
CA MET A 234 7.52 -10.20 15.61
C MET A 234 8.23 -9.58 14.41
N LEU A 235 9.00 -8.50 14.62
CA LEU A 235 9.77 -7.87 13.56
C LEU A 235 10.81 -8.83 12.96
N ARG A 236 11.54 -9.58 13.80
CA ARG A 236 12.49 -10.59 13.30
C ARG A 236 11.80 -11.71 12.50
N ARG A 237 10.59 -12.11 12.88
CA ARG A 237 9.77 -13.08 12.12
C ARG A 237 9.37 -12.51 10.76
N ALA A 238 8.77 -11.32 10.77
CA ALA A 238 8.37 -10.62 9.55
C ALA A 238 9.54 -10.41 8.59
N MET A 239 10.70 -9.96 9.09
CA MET A 239 11.90 -9.76 8.27
C MET A 239 12.39 -11.05 7.61
N ARG A 240 12.40 -12.19 8.32
CA ARG A 240 12.75 -13.49 7.72
C ARG A 240 11.70 -13.95 6.73
N GLY A 241 10.43 -13.72 7.03
CA GLY A 241 9.31 -13.99 6.14
C GLY A 241 9.42 -13.25 4.82
N LEU A 242 9.76 -11.96 4.86
CA LEU A 242 10.00 -11.16 3.66
C LEU A 242 11.17 -11.70 2.82
N VAL A 243 12.29 -12.06 3.45
CA VAL A 243 13.43 -12.67 2.73
C VAL A 243 13.06 -14.02 2.12
N TYR A 244 12.30 -14.87 2.81
CA TYR A 244 11.79 -16.12 2.21
C TYR A 244 10.82 -15.84 1.07
N GLY A 245 9.94 -14.86 1.21
CA GLY A 245 8.99 -14.47 0.17
C GLY A 245 9.71 -14.01 -1.10
N ASP A 246 10.71 -13.13 -0.96
CA ASP A 246 11.52 -12.66 -2.08
C ASP A 246 12.31 -13.79 -2.74
N LEU A 247 12.96 -14.65 -1.92
CA LEU A 247 13.70 -15.80 -2.42
C LEU A 247 12.80 -16.76 -3.20
N LEU A 248 11.69 -17.21 -2.61
CA LEU A 248 10.79 -18.18 -3.23
C LEU A 248 10.13 -17.62 -4.48
N ASN A 249 9.70 -16.35 -4.47
CA ASN A 249 9.12 -15.71 -5.65
C ASN A 249 10.14 -15.60 -6.79
N ARG A 250 11.38 -15.17 -6.49
CA ARG A 250 12.45 -15.10 -7.49
C ARG A 250 12.74 -16.46 -8.12
N LEU A 251 12.90 -17.49 -7.30
CA LEU A 251 13.22 -18.83 -7.78
C LEU A 251 12.07 -19.46 -8.58
N LEU A 252 10.83 -19.23 -8.15
CA LEU A 252 9.62 -19.66 -8.85
C LEU A 252 9.57 -19.10 -10.26
N LEU A 253 9.64 -17.78 -10.39
CA LEU A 253 9.49 -17.10 -11.68
C LEU A 253 10.67 -17.36 -12.63
N ALA A 254 11.87 -17.59 -12.11
CA ALA A 254 13.04 -17.94 -12.90
C ALA A 254 13.11 -19.44 -13.29
N THR A 255 12.28 -20.30 -12.69
CA THR A 255 12.34 -21.76 -12.93
C THR A 255 11.12 -22.28 -13.66
N ARG A 256 9.91 -21.88 -13.24
CA ARG A 256 8.64 -22.39 -13.76
C ARG A 256 8.51 -22.26 -15.28
N PRO A 257 8.90 -21.13 -15.92
CA PRO A 257 8.80 -20.99 -17.38
C PRO A 257 9.63 -22.02 -18.14
N TYR A 258 10.68 -22.58 -17.53
CA TYR A 258 11.60 -23.51 -18.17
C TYR A 258 11.44 -24.95 -17.67
N GLU A 259 10.47 -25.25 -16.80
CA GLU A 259 10.38 -26.59 -16.21
C GLU A 259 10.10 -27.67 -17.27
N LYS A 260 10.85 -28.77 -17.24
CA LYS A 260 10.62 -29.89 -18.17
C LYS A 260 9.39 -30.71 -17.81
N ASN A 261 9.15 -30.89 -16.50
CA ASN A 261 8.03 -31.65 -15.97
C ASN A 261 7.01 -30.67 -15.36
N PRO A 262 5.83 -30.50 -15.98
CA PRO A 262 4.82 -29.55 -15.50
C PRO A 262 4.45 -29.79 -14.03
N GLY A 263 4.49 -28.73 -13.22
CA GLY A 263 4.12 -28.74 -11.81
C GLY A 263 5.23 -29.15 -10.84
N GLU A 264 6.42 -29.52 -11.32
CA GLU A 264 7.56 -29.86 -10.45
C GLU A 264 8.02 -28.65 -9.65
N THR A 265 8.10 -27.47 -10.28
CA THR A 265 8.48 -26.22 -9.60
C THR A 265 7.49 -25.87 -8.50
N GLU A 266 6.19 -26.05 -8.75
CA GLU A 266 5.13 -25.77 -7.78
C GLU A 266 5.18 -26.75 -6.59
N ALA A 267 5.50 -28.02 -6.83
CA ALA A 267 5.69 -29.01 -5.77
C ALA A 267 6.89 -28.66 -4.86
N VAL A 268 8.02 -28.24 -5.46
CA VAL A 268 9.21 -27.79 -4.73
C VAL A 268 8.90 -26.51 -3.93
N LEU A 269 8.20 -25.55 -4.54
CA LEU A 269 7.73 -24.33 -3.87
C LEU A 269 6.87 -24.68 -2.65
N LYS A 270 5.84 -25.54 -2.81
CA LYS A 270 4.93 -25.92 -1.73
C LYS A 270 5.66 -26.58 -0.57
N LYS A 271 6.59 -27.51 -0.86
CA LYS A 271 7.43 -28.17 0.15
C LYS A 271 8.26 -27.15 0.94
N TRP A 272 9.00 -26.30 0.24
CA TRP A 272 9.92 -25.36 0.89
C TRP A 272 9.22 -24.20 1.57
N LYS A 273 8.10 -23.73 1.03
CA LYS A 273 7.24 -22.74 1.70
C LYS A 273 6.76 -23.26 3.04
N LYS A 274 6.30 -24.52 3.13
CA LYS A 274 5.90 -25.16 4.41
C LYS A 274 7.05 -25.19 5.43
N ILE A 275 8.25 -25.59 4.99
CA ILE A 275 9.44 -25.62 5.87
C ILE A 275 9.83 -24.20 6.31
N ALA A 276 9.82 -23.24 5.40
CA ALA A 276 10.14 -21.85 5.68
C ALA A 276 9.12 -21.21 6.65
N LEU A 277 7.82 -21.52 6.51
CA LEU A 277 6.77 -21.05 7.41
C LEU A 277 7.03 -21.53 8.84
N ASP A 278 7.38 -22.81 9.03
CA ASP A 278 7.79 -23.32 10.35
C ASP A 278 9.08 -22.63 10.84
N ASN A 279 10.07 -22.42 9.98
CA ASN A 279 11.33 -21.73 10.35
C ASN A 279 11.09 -20.31 10.89
N VAL A 280 10.12 -19.57 10.33
CA VAL A 280 9.78 -18.22 10.77
C VAL A 280 9.29 -18.22 12.22
N GLN A 281 8.60 -19.27 12.68
CA GLN A 281 8.04 -19.33 14.03
C GLN A 281 9.15 -19.42 15.11
N HIS A 282 10.17 -20.24 14.87
CA HIS A 282 11.19 -20.66 15.86
C HIS A 282 12.41 -19.72 15.99
N LEU A 283 12.53 -18.68 15.16
CA LEU A 283 13.61 -17.67 15.21
C LEU A 283 15.07 -18.21 15.24
N SER A 284 15.33 -19.45 14.83
CA SER A 284 16.68 -20.02 14.73
C SER A 284 17.46 -19.44 13.54
N LEU A 285 18.62 -18.81 13.79
CA LEU A 285 19.45 -18.22 12.73
C LEU A 285 20.17 -19.28 11.88
N LYS A 286 20.64 -20.37 12.52
CA LYS A 286 21.31 -21.48 11.84
C LYS A 286 20.36 -22.15 10.85
N ARG A 287 19.12 -22.42 11.29
CA ARG A 287 18.06 -23.01 10.46
C ARG A 287 17.69 -22.09 9.30
N PHE A 288 17.54 -20.79 9.57
CA PHE A 288 17.29 -19.79 8.54
C PHE A 288 18.36 -19.81 7.45
N LYS A 289 19.64 -19.69 7.81
CA LYS A 289 20.74 -19.67 6.84
C LYS A 289 20.86 -20.98 6.05
N ARG A 290 20.75 -22.12 6.72
CA ARG A 290 20.80 -23.44 6.08
C ARG A 290 19.66 -23.61 5.07
N SER A 291 18.43 -23.28 5.47
CA SER A 291 17.28 -23.42 4.57
C SER A 291 17.37 -22.55 3.32
N ILE A 292 18.01 -21.37 3.37
CA ILE A 292 18.22 -20.55 2.16
C ILE A 292 19.10 -21.31 1.15
N GLN A 293 20.16 -21.97 1.62
CA GLN A 293 21.00 -22.81 0.78
C GLN A 293 20.20 -23.99 0.22
N ASP A 294 19.55 -24.75 1.11
CA ASP A 294 18.80 -25.95 0.70
C ASP A 294 17.66 -25.63 -0.29
N ILE A 295 17.03 -24.46 -0.16
CA ILE A 295 16.00 -23.98 -1.11
C ILE A 295 16.63 -23.73 -2.48
N VAL A 296 17.73 -22.97 -2.56
CA VAL A 296 18.38 -22.66 -3.84
C VAL A 296 18.86 -23.96 -4.50
N ASP A 297 19.50 -24.86 -3.75
CA ASP A 297 19.98 -26.14 -4.25
C ASP A 297 18.82 -26.98 -4.82
N ALA A 298 17.67 -26.99 -4.15
CA ALA A 298 16.50 -27.73 -4.61
C ALA A 298 15.90 -27.14 -5.90
N PHE A 299 15.88 -25.82 -6.05
CA PHE A 299 15.43 -25.19 -7.29
C PHE A 299 16.44 -25.37 -8.44
N GLU A 300 17.74 -25.35 -8.14
CA GLU A 300 18.79 -25.64 -9.13
C GLU A 300 18.71 -27.07 -9.67
N ALA A 301 18.30 -28.03 -8.82
CA ALA A 301 18.15 -29.44 -9.18
C ALA A 301 16.96 -29.73 -10.11
N ILE A 302 15.99 -28.81 -10.24
CA ILE A 302 14.83 -28.99 -11.13
C ILE A 302 15.32 -29.04 -12.59
N PRO A 303 14.97 -30.09 -13.36
CA PRO A 303 15.29 -30.16 -14.78
C PRO A 303 14.59 -29.04 -15.57
N VAL A 304 15.38 -28.23 -16.27
CA VAL A 304 14.87 -27.12 -17.09
C VAL A 304 15.27 -27.22 -18.56
N THR A 305 14.45 -26.66 -19.44
CA THR A 305 14.76 -26.47 -20.85
C THR A 305 15.90 -25.46 -21.02
N GLY A 306 16.66 -25.58 -22.11
CA GLY A 306 17.78 -24.68 -22.42
C GLY A 306 17.43 -23.58 -23.40
N GLU A 307 16.17 -23.49 -23.83
CA GLU A 307 15.70 -22.45 -24.74
C GLU A 307 15.72 -21.09 -24.06
N ARG A 308 16.09 -20.03 -24.80
CA ARG A 308 16.02 -18.66 -24.27
C ARG A 308 14.59 -18.14 -24.46
N LYS A 309 13.94 -17.77 -23.36
CA LYS A 309 12.62 -17.09 -23.41
C LYS A 309 12.79 -15.58 -23.29
N PRO A 310 11.84 -14.76 -23.78
CA PRO A 310 11.82 -13.34 -23.47
C PRO A 310 11.75 -13.12 -21.97
N VAL A 311 12.64 -12.29 -21.44
CA VAL A 311 12.65 -11.92 -20.02
C VAL A 311 11.92 -10.59 -19.86
N ILE A 312 10.75 -10.61 -19.22
CA ILE A 312 9.90 -9.44 -19.04
C ILE A 312 9.87 -9.00 -17.58
N GLY A 313 10.31 -7.77 -17.34
CA GLY A 313 10.22 -7.12 -16.05
C GLY A 313 8.82 -6.57 -15.77
N VAL A 314 8.28 -6.81 -14.56
CA VAL A 314 7.01 -6.19 -14.10
C VAL A 314 7.33 -5.24 -12.95
N VAL A 315 7.11 -3.95 -13.20
CA VAL A 315 7.37 -2.86 -12.25
C VAL A 315 6.12 -2.00 -12.13
N GLY A 316 6.01 -1.15 -11.11
CA GLY A 316 4.90 -0.22 -11.04
C GLY A 316 4.43 0.13 -9.64
N GLU A 317 3.15 0.51 -9.53
CA GLU A 317 2.51 0.79 -8.24
C GLU A 317 2.51 -0.45 -7.36
N ILE A 318 2.87 -0.31 -6.08
CA ILE A 318 3.18 -1.45 -5.21
C ILE A 318 2.06 -2.50 -5.13
N LEU A 319 0.79 -2.12 -5.02
CA LEU A 319 -0.29 -3.10 -4.92
C LEU A 319 -0.56 -3.74 -6.27
N VAL A 320 -0.67 -2.94 -7.33
CA VAL A 320 -0.89 -3.45 -8.70
C VAL A 320 0.27 -4.33 -9.16
N LYS A 321 1.51 -4.06 -8.73
CA LYS A 321 2.69 -4.87 -9.08
C LYS A 321 2.59 -6.31 -8.56
N TYR A 322 2.12 -6.51 -7.33
CA TYR A 322 2.14 -7.83 -6.68
C TYR A 322 0.79 -8.55 -6.65
N HIS A 323 -0.33 -7.83 -6.64
CA HIS A 323 -1.64 -8.43 -6.40
C HIS A 323 -2.25 -9.02 -7.68
N PRO A 324 -2.52 -10.35 -7.76
CA PRO A 324 -3.01 -10.99 -8.99
C PRO A 324 -4.31 -10.39 -9.53
N THR A 325 -5.33 -10.16 -8.69
CA THR A 325 -6.57 -9.48 -9.16
C THR A 325 -6.34 -8.04 -9.61
N ALA A 326 -5.41 -7.30 -8.99
CA ALA A 326 -5.20 -5.89 -9.32
C ALA A 326 -4.54 -5.69 -10.69
N ASN A 327 -3.85 -6.71 -11.21
CA ASN A 327 -3.15 -6.65 -12.48
C ASN A 327 -3.63 -7.68 -13.50
N ASN A 328 -4.84 -8.23 -13.31
CA ASN A 328 -5.43 -9.23 -14.19
C ASN A 328 -4.50 -10.43 -14.43
N GLN A 329 -3.82 -10.87 -13.37
CA GLN A 329 -2.89 -11.99 -13.35
C GLN A 329 -1.73 -11.83 -14.35
N ILE A 330 -1.15 -10.63 -14.46
CA ILE A 330 -0.11 -10.30 -15.45
C ILE A 330 1.05 -11.31 -15.53
N VAL A 331 1.48 -11.84 -14.38
CA VAL A 331 2.54 -12.86 -14.32
C VAL A 331 2.13 -14.12 -15.08
N LYS A 332 0.92 -14.62 -14.82
CA LYS A 332 0.37 -15.79 -15.50
C LYS A 332 0.20 -15.53 -16.99
N VAL A 333 -0.34 -14.36 -17.36
CA VAL A 333 -0.51 -13.97 -18.76
C VAL A 333 0.82 -13.98 -19.51
N LEU A 334 1.87 -13.38 -18.94
CA LEU A 334 3.20 -13.35 -19.56
C LEU A 334 3.82 -14.74 -19.70
N GLU A 335 3.68 -15.59 -18.68
CA GLU A 335 4.19 -16.97 -18.72
C GLU A 335 3.42 -17.85 -19.72
N ASP A 336 2.09 -17.71 -19.78
CA ASP A 336 1.24 -18.42 -20.74
C ASP A 336 1.58 -18.01 -22.20
N GLU A 337 2.09 -16.80 -22.42
CA GLU A 337 2.62 -16.31 -23.70
C GLU A 337 4.12 -16.61 -23.91
N GLY A 338 4.71 -17.46 -23.05
CA GLY A 338 6.06 -18.00 -23.23
C GLY A 338 7.21 -17.15 -22.68
N ALA A 339 6.94 -16.18 -21.81
CA ALA A 339 7.99 -15.34 -21.20
C ALA A 339 8.45 -15.81 -19.81
N GLU A 340 9.71 -15.49 -19.47
CA GLU A 340 10.18 -15.45 -18.08
C GLU A 340 9.79 -14.10 -17.47
N VAL A 341 9.20 -14.10 -16.28
CA VAL A 341 8.79 -12.86 -15.60
C VAL A 341 9.77 -12.51 -14.48
N ARG A 342 10.18 -11.24 -14.41
CA ARG A 342 10.98 -10.72 -13.29
C ARG A 342 10.21 -9.65 -12.54
N VAL A 343 9.85 -9.96 -11.30
CA VAL A 343 9.25 -9.00 -10.37
C VAL A 343 10.29 -8.65 -9.30
N PRO A 344 10.67 -7.36 -9.16
CA PRO A 344 11.61 -6.94 -8.11
C PRO A 344 11.16 -7.29 -6.69
N ASP A 345 12.13 -7.47 -5.79
CA ASP A 345 11.92 -7.89 -4.40
C ASP A 345 11.05 -6.89 -3.61
N LEU A 346 10.11 -7.37 -2.81
CA LEU A 346 9.23 -6.53 -1.98
C LEU A 346 10.02 -5.78 -0.89
N ILE A 347 11.07 -6.40 -0.34
CA ILE A 347 11.90 -5.79 0.70
C ILE A 347 12.63 -4.53 0.23
N ASP A 348 12.84 -4.39 -1.08
CA ASP A 348 13.49 -3.22 -1.67
C ASP A 348 12.65 -1.95 -1.48
N PHE A 349 11.32 -2.06 -1.39
CA PHE A 349 10.47 -0.93 -1.04
C PHE A 349 10.72 -0.43 0.40
N LEU A 350 11.02 -1.33 1.35
CA LEU A 350 11.40 -0.94 2.71
C LEU A 350 12.77 -0.26 2.73
N LEU A 351 13.72 -0.77 1.95
CA LEU A 351 15.03 -0.16 1.76
C LEU A 351 14.91 1.22 1.14
N TYR A 352 14.08 1.39 0.10
CA TYR A 352 13.75 2.68 -0.50
C TYR A 352 13.24 3.68 0.53
N CYS A 353 12.24 3.28 1.33
CA CYS A 353 11.67 4.13 2.38
C CYS A 353 12.74 4.61 3.37
N ALA A 354 13.64 3.70 3.78
CA ALA A 354 14.73 4.02 4.68
C ALA A 354 15.79 4.91 4.00
N TYR A 355 16.15 4.64 2.74
CA TYR A 355 17.16 5.37 1.98
C TYR A 355 16.75 6.83 1.73
N ASN A 356 15.45 7.08 1.53
CA ASN A 356 14.90 8.42 1.35
C ASN A 356 15.21 9.39 2.50
N THR A 357 15.47 8.88 3.71
CA THR A 357 15.85 9.70 4.86
C THR A 357 17.18 10.43 4.64
N ASN A 358 18.09 9.89 3.83
CA ASN A 358 19.37 10.52 3.48
C ASN A 358 19.13 11.83 2.71
N PHE A 359 18.41 11.75 1.59
CA PHE A 359 18.09 12.93 0.77
C PHE A 359 17.26 13.95 1.55
N LYS A 360 16.28 13.50 2.36
CA LYS A 360 15.45 14.38 3.20
C LYS A 360 16.29 15.19 4.19
N HIS A 361 17.31 14.58 4.78
CA HIS A 361 18.23 15.30 5.64
C HIS A 361 19.12 16.26 4.85
N GLU A 362 19.76 15.77 3.79
CA GLU A 362 20.78 16.51 3.03
C GLU A 362 20.22 17.68 2.21
N LYS A 363 18.97 17.58 1.73
CA LYS A 363 18.37 18.56 0.81
C LYS A 363 17.13 19.25 1.36
N LEU A 364 16.43 18.64 2.30
CA LEU A 364 15.16 19.17 2.85
C LEU A 364 15.24 19.54 4.34
N GLY A 365 16.45 19.58 4.91
CA GLY A 365 16.69 20.01 6.30
C GLY A 365 16.02 19.14 7.36
N ARG A 366 15.69 17.88 7.05
CA ARG A 366 15.12 16.94 8.03
C ARG A 366 16.17 16.47 9.03
N SER A 367 15.71 15.89 10.14
CA SER A 367 16.57 15.49 11.27
C SER A 367 17.68 14.49 10.88
N VAL A 368 18.91 14.74 11.36
CA VAL A 368 20.06 13.81 11.27
C VAL A 368 19.72 12.46 11.89
N TRP A 369 18.96 12.46 12.99
CA TRP A 369 18.56 11.21 13.68
C TRP A 369 17.67 10.33 12.81
N ALA A 370 16.82 10.92 11.97
CA ALA A 370 16.02 10.16 11.01
C ALA A 370 16.91 9.50 9.94
N LYS A 371 17.95 10.20 9.46
CA LYS A 371 18.97 9.65 8.55
C LYS A 371 19.73 8.49 9.18
N ILE A 372 20.21 8.65 10.42
CA ILE A 372 20.93 7.60 11.15
C ILE A 372 20.04 6.36 11.34
N ALA A 373 18.78 6.56 11.76
CA ALA A 373 17.83 5.47 11.92
C ALA A 373 17.53 4.76 10.59
N GLY A 374 17.35 5.51 9.49
CA GLY A 374 17.16 4.95 8.16
C GLY A 374 18.35 4.09 7.71
N ASN A 375 19.58 4.58 7.87
CA ASN A 375 20.78 3.82 7.52
C ASN A 375 20.98 2.58 8.42
N PHE A 376 20.59 2.66 9.70
CA PHE A 376 20.56 1.48 10.56
C PHE A 376 19.53 0.44 10.09
N VAL A 377 18.33 0.87 9.68
CA VAL A 377 17.33 -0.02 9.08
C VAL A 377 17.88 -0.69 7.82
N ILE A 378 18.53 0.07 6.92
CA ILE A 378 19.21 -0.49 5.73
C ILE A 378 20.22 -1.55 6.13
N TYR A 379 21.13 -1.25 7.06
CA TYR A 379 22.12 -2.21 7.55
C TYR A 379 21.48 -3.49 8.09
N VAL A 380 20.40 -3.37 8.88
CA VAL A 380 19.69 -4.53 9.44
C VAL A 380 19.06 -5.37 8.32
N ILE A 381 18.33 -4.75 7.39
CA ILE A 381 17.71 -5.46 6.26
C ILE A 381 18.76 -6.17 5.42
N GLU A 382 19.86 -5.48 5.11
CA GLU A 382 20.98 -6.02 4.33
C GLU A 382 21.65 -7.20 5.03
N LYS A 383 21.73 -7.18 6.37
CA LYS A 383 22.23 -8.32 7.15
C LYS A 383 21.31 -9.54 7.05
N TYR A 384 19.99 -9.37 6.97
CA TYR A 384 19.05 -10.46 6.72
C TYR A 384 19.18 -11.02 5.30
N ARG A 385 19.34 -10.15 4.29
CA ARG A 385 19.55 -10.53 2.89
C ARG A 385 20.92 -11.13 2.62
N GLY A 386 21.92 -10.87 3.46
CA GLY A 386 23.31 -11.26 3.22
C GLY A 386 23.52 -12.74 2.91
N GLN A 387 22.79 -13.64 3.56
CA GLN A 387 22.87 -15.08 3.23
C GLN A 387 22.25 -15.37 1.86
N MET A 388 21.04 -14.86 1.59
CA MET A 388 20.37 -15.00 0.28
C MET A 388 21.27 -14.49 -0.84
N ARG A 389 21.83 -13.28 -0.70
CA ARG A 389 22.76 -12.70 -1.67
C ARG A 389 23.99 -13.58 -1.88
N LYS A 390 24.59 -14.10 -0.81
CA LYS A 390 25.77 -14.98 -0.89
C LYS A 390 25.47 -16.27 -1.66
N VAL A 391 24.35 -16.92 -1.36
CA VAL A 391 23.95 -18.18 -2.01
C VAL A 391 23.63 -17.94 -3.48
N LEU A 392 22.80 -16.93 -3.79
CA LEU A 392 22.42 -16.59 -5.16
C LEU A 392 23.63 -16.16 -6.01
N LYS A 393 24.60 -15.42 -5.44
CA LYS A 393 25.82 -15.06 -6.17
C LYS A 393 26.65 -16.27 -6.62
N ASN A 394 26.56 -17.39 -5.90
CA ASN A 394 27.25 -18.63 -6.24
C ASN A 394 26.37 -19.60 -7.06
N SER A 395 25.11 -19.23 -7.33
CA SER A 395 24.20 -20.02 -8.15
C SER A 395 24.63 -19.97 -9.61
N LYS A 396 24.41 -21.06 -10.33
CA LYS A 396 24.64 -21.12 -11.79
C LYS A 396 23.47 -20.55 -12.59
N ARG A 397 22.29 -20.44 -11.97
CA ARG A 397 21.02 -20.11 -12.64
C ARG A 397 20.37 -18.81 -12.16
N PHE A 398 20.57 -18.44 -10.90
CA PHE A 398 19.85 -17.32 -10.29
C PHE A 398 20.75 -16.12 -10.01
N SER A 399 20.21 -14.91 -10.14
CA SER A 399 20.93 -13.67 -9.84
C SER A 399 20.65 -13.18 -8.40
N PRO A 400 21.67 -12.66 -7.70
CA PRO A 400 21.48 -12.02 -6.41
C PRO A 400 20.79 -10.66 -6.56
N PRO A 401 20.05 -10.18 -5.54
CA PRO A 401 19.54 -8.82 -5.57
C PRO A 401 20.64 -7.78 -5.32
N SER A 402 20.53 -6.65 -6.02
CA SER A 402 21.39 -5.47 -5.85
C SER A 402 21.17 -4.76 -4.51
N PHE A 403 22.04 -3.80 -4.22
CA PHE A 403 21.88 -2.87 -3.11
C PHE A 403 20.99 -1.69 -3.50
N ILE A 404 20.27 -1.15 -2.51
CA ILE A 404 19.43 0.04 -2.73
C ILE A 404 20.21 1.27 -3.25
N SER A 405 21.49 1.38 -2.90
CA SER A 405 22.38 2.44 -3.41
C SER A 405 22.67 2.29 -4.90
N GLU A 406 22.76 1.07 -5.42
CA GLU A 406 22.98 0.80 -6.85
C GLU A 406 21.71 1.19 -7.62
N LYS A 407 20.53 0.83 -7.12
CA LYS A 407 19.24 1.28 -7.67
C LYS A 407 19.09 2.81 -7.64
N ALA A 408 19.49 3.46 -6.55
CA ALA A 408 19.45 4.92 -6.44
C ALA A 408 20.39 5.59 -7.44
N LYS A 409 21.58 5.03 -7.66
CA LYS A 409 22.53 5.49 -8.67
C LYS A 409 21.95 5.33 -10.08
N ALA A 410 21.38 4.18 -10.40
CA ALA A 410 20.74 3.93 -11.69
C ALA A 410 19.58 4.91 -11.94
N ALA A 411 18.72 5.15 -10.94
CA ALA A 411 17.64 6.13 -11.05
C ALA A 411 18.13 7.57 -11.27
N SER A 412 19.25 7.94 -10.62
CA SER A 412 19.80 9.30 -10.66
C SER A 412 20.26 9.77 -12.04
N GLU A 413 20.45 8.83 -12.97
CA GLU A 413 20.80 9.12 -14.36
C GLU A 413 19.61 9.67 -15.18
N PHE A 414 18.38 9.41 -14.73
CA PHE A 414 17.16 9.77 -15.45
C PHE A 414 16.34 10.84 -14.74
N LEU A 415 16.39 10.88 -13.40
CA LEU A 415 15.66 11.84 -12.60
C LEU A 415 16.34 12.11 -11.25
N SER A 416 15.95 13.18 -10.58
CA SER A 416 16.39 13.45 -9.21
C SER A 416 15.82 12.42 -8.22
N ILE A 417 16.67 11.83 -7.38
CA ILE A 417 16.25 10.98 -6.24
C ILE A 417 15.44 11.74 -5.16
N GLY A 418 15.21 13.04 -5.35
CA GLY A 418 14.24 13.81 -4.59
C GLY A 418 12.78 13.49 -4.94
N ASN A 419 12.51 12.82 -6.05
CA ASN A 419 11.19 12.31 -6.38
C ASN A 419 10.86 11.12 -5.46
N GLN A 420 10.14 11.37 -4.37
CA GLN A 420 9.91 10.37 -3.30
C GLN A 420 8.42 10.09 -3.02
N THR A 421 7.53 10.56 -3.89
CA THR A 421 6.08 10.33 -3.76
C THR A 421 5.69 9.04 -4.44
N GLY A 422 4.84 8.23 -3.79
CA GLY A 422 4.52 6.87 -4.26
C GLY A 422 5.77 6.00 -4.17
N GLU A 423 6.09 5.32 -5.26
CA GLU A 423 7.36 4.60 -5.45
C GLU A 423 8.51 5.56 -5.79
N GLY A 424 8.21 6.76 -6.30
CA GLY A 424 9.22 7.78 -6.62
C GLY A 424 10.36 7.25 -7.50
N TRP A 425 11.60 7.67 -7.21
CA TRP A 425 12.78 7.28 -7.96
C TRP A 425 13.05 5.77 -7.96
N PHE A 426 12.48 5.02 -7.00
CA PHE A 426 12.66 3.59 -6.89
C PHE A 426 12.14 2.85 -8.13
N LEU A 427 10.97 3.25 -8.64
CA LEU A 427 10.40 2.66 -9.85
C LEU A 427 11.32 2.83 -11.06
N THR A 428 11.89 4.03 -11.23
CA THR A 428 12.87 4.30 -12.28
C THR A 428 14.14 3.45 -12.11
N GLY A 429 14.59 3.30 -10.87
CA GLY A 429 15.73 2.43 -10.52
C GLY A 429 15.47 0.96 -10.84
N GLU A 430 14.27 0.44 -10.53
CA GLU A 430 13.86 -0.92 -10.89
C GLU A 430 13.88 -1.12 -12.42
N MET A 431 13.36 -0.15 -13.19
CA MET A 431 13.40 -0.22 -14.66
C MET A 431 14.82 -0.24 -15.20
N ALA A 432 15.68 0.67 -14.72
CA ALA A 432 17.06 0.76 -15.16
C ALA A 432 17.87 -0.49 -14.79
N GLU A 433 17.64 -1.06 -13.61
CA GLU A 433 18.23 -2.32 -13.17
C GLU A 433 17.84 -3.48 -14.09
N LEU A 434 16.54 -3.65 -14.35
CA LEU A 434 16.05 -4.75 -15.19
C LEU A 434 16.61 -4.68 -16.62
N ILE A 435 16.74 -3.48 -17.19
CA ILE A 435 17.37 -3.28 -18.50
C ILE A 435 18.86 -3.67 -18.43
N ALA A 436 19.58 -3.23 -17.40
CA ALA A 436 20.99 -3.58 -17.23
C ALA A 436 21.22 -5.09 -17.00
N GLU A 437 20.24 -5.78 -16.41
CA GLU A 437 20.23 -7.24 -16.24
C GLU A 437 19.77 -8.01 -17.50
N GLY A 438 19.51 -7.31 -18.60
CA GLY A 438 19.17 -7.90 -19.89
C GLY A 438 17.70 -8.27 -20.08
N ALA A 439 16.77 -7.61 -19.40
CA ALA A 439 15.34 -7.77 -19.69
C ALA A 439 15.02 -7.33 -21.13
N ASP A 440 14.26 -8.17 -21.84
CA ASP A 440 13.82 -7.93 -23.23
C ASP A 440 12.62 -6.98 -23.31
N GLY A 441 11.94 -6.76 -22.19
CA GLY A 441 10.87 -5.79 -22.08
C GLY A 441 10.49 -5.50 -20.62
N ILE A 442 9.79 -4.38 -20.44
CA ILE A 442 9.26 -3.96 -19.14
C ILE A 442 7.79 -3.59 -19.28
N VAL A 443 6.96 -4.21 -18.44
CA VAL A 443 5.58 -3.82 -18.21
C VAL A 443 5.53 -2.97 -16.94
N CYS A 444 5.30 -1.67 -17.12
CA CYS A 444 5.06 -0.75 -16.02
C CYS A 444 3.56 -0.69 -15.71
N VAL A 445 3.13 -1.34 -14.63
CA VAL A 445 1.73 -1.45 -14.21
C VAL A 445 1.34 -0.32 -13.26
N GLN A 446 0.18 0.29 -13.46
CA GLN A 446 -0.28 1.36 -12.57
C GLN A 446 -1.80 1.47 -12.53
N PRO A 447 -2.37 2.01 -11.44
CA PRO A 447 -3.74 2.48 -11.44
C PRO A 447 -3.94 3.60 -12.47
N PHE A 448 -5.12 3.66 -13.09
CA PHE A 448 -5.50 4.81 -13.90
C PHE A 448 -5.33 6.12 -13.12
N ALA A 449 -4.81 7.15 -13.80
CA ALA A 449 -4.50 8.46 -13.23
C ALA A 449 -3.56 8.45 -11.99
N CYS A 450 -2.68 7.45 -11.88
CA CYS A 450 -1.64 7.42 -10.83
C CYS A 450 -0.58 8.52 -11.07
N LEU A 451 -0.80 9.71 -10.50
CA LEU A 451 0.08 10.88 -10.67
C LEU A 451 1.57 10.60 -10.42
N PRO A 452 1.98 9.90 -9.35
CA PRO A 452 3.40 9.62 -9.13
C PRO A 452 3.99 8.79 -10.27
N ASN A 453 3.31 7.71 -10.66
CA ASN A 453 3.78 6.80 -11.69
C ASN A 453 3.73 7.44 -13.10
N HIS A 454 2.82 8.39 -13.34
CA HIS A 454 2.87 9.23 -14.54
C HIS A 454 4.18 10.01 -14.67
N ILE A 455 4.73 10.51 -13.56
CA ILE A 455 6.00 11.26 -13.55
C ILE A 455 7.21 10.31 -13.58
N VAL A 456 7.28 9.37 -12.64
CA VAL A 456 8.49 8.55 -12.41
C VAL A 456 8.51 7.22 -13.17
N GLY A 457 7.38 6.79 -13.74
CA GLY A 457 7.25 5.60 -14.57
C GLY A 457 7.10 5.95 -16.04
N LYS A 458 5.96 6.54 -16.42
CA LYS A 458 5.69 6.94 -17.82
C LYS A 458 6.62 8.06 -18.29
N GLY A 459 6.81 9.10 -17.46
CA GLY A 459 7.59 10.28 -17.82
C GLY A 459 9.07 10.01 -18.12
N VAL A 460 9.62 8.90 -17.59
CA VAL A 460 11.02 8.54 -17.75
C VAL A 460 11.29 7.57 -18.89
N ILE A 461 10.25 7.04 -19.55
CA ILE A 461 10.41 6.09 -20.67
C ILE A 461 11.27 6.69 -21.78
N GLN A 462 11.05 7.97 -22.14
CA GLN A 462 11.82 8.63 -23.19
C GLN A 462 13.30 8.85 -22.79
N PRO A 463 13.61 9.41 -21.60
CA PRO A 463 14.99 9.43 -21.09
C PRO A 463 15.67 8.06 -21.06
N ILE A 464 14.95 7.00 -20.64
CA ILE A 464 15.49 5.63 -20.62
C ILE A 464 15.79 5.16 -22.04
N ARG A 465 14.88 5.36 -23.01
CA ARG A 465 15.09 5.01 -24.42
C ARG A 465 16.22 5.80 -25.08
N ALA A 466 16.45 7.04 -24.68
CA ALA A 466 17.58 7.82 -25.18
C ALA A 466 18.93 7.21 -24.78
N LYS A 467 19.02 6.59 -23.59
CA LYS A 467 20.23 5.89 -23.13
C LYS A 467 20.29 4.43 -23.59
N TYR A 468 19.13 3.77 -23.65
CA TYR A 468 18.97 2.38 -24.07
C TYR A 468 18.00 2.35 -25.27
N PRO A 469 18.48 2.57 -26.51
CA PRO A 469 17.61 2.64 -27.70
C PRO A 469 16.74 1.40 -27.90
N ASP A 470 17.24 0.26 -27.43
CA ASP A 470 16.59 -1.04 -27.47
C ASP A 470 15.54 -1.28 -26.37
N ALA A 471 15.31 -0.30 -25.46
CA ALA A 471 14.43 -0.47 -24.33
C ALA A 471 12.95 -0.57 -24.74
N ASN A 472 12.41 -1.78 -24.62
CA ASN A 472 11.02 -2.10 -24.89
C ASN A 472 10.15 -1.95 -23.62
N ILE A 473 9.67 -0.72 -23.36
CA ILE A 473 8.87 -0.41 -22.16
C ILE A 473 7.43 -0.08 -22.56
N VAL A 474 6.46 -0.73 -21.91
CA VAL A 474 5.04 -0.45 -22.05
C VAL A 474 4.42 -0.12 -20.69
N ALA A 475 3.64 0.96 -20.62
CA ALA A 475 2.93 1.34 -19.41
C ALA A 475 1.45 0.96 -19.52
N ILE A 476 0.94 0.16 -18.58
CA ILE A 476 -0.42 -0.38 -18.57
C ILE A 476 -1.20 0.19 -17.39
N ASP A 477 -2.37 0.74 -17.70
CA ASP A 477 -3.27 1.30 -16.71
C ASP A 477 -4.34 0.27 -16.35
N TYR A 478 -4.50 0.03 -15.05
CA TYR A 478 -5.52 -0.84 -14.46
C TYR A 478 -6.56 0.01 -13.74
N ASP A 479 -7.82 -0.31 -13.99
CA ASP A 479 -8.98 0.37 -13.43
C ASP A 479 -10.19 -0.57 -13.54
N PRO A 480 -11.20 -0.47 -12.67
CA PRO A 480 -12.40 -1.31 -12.78
C PRO A 480 -13.15 -1.13 -14.11
N GLY A 481 -13.06 0.06 -14.73
CA GLY A 481 -13.70 0.34 -16.01
C GLY A 481 -12.80 0.12 -17.24
N ALA A 482 -11.53 -0.24 -17.07
CA ALA A 482 -10.60 -0.41 -18.19
C ALA A 482 -10.82 -1.75 -18.90
N SER A 483 -10.81 -1.72 -20.24
CA SER A 483 -10.91 -2.94 -21.05
C SER A 483 -9.68 -3.82 -20.87
N GLU A 484 -9.88 -5.03 -20.33
CA GLU A 484 -8.84 -6.06 -20.21
C GLU A 484 -8.24 -6.42 -21.57
N VAL A 485 -9.07 -6.44 -22.63
CA VAL A 485 -8.64 -6.73 -24.00
C VAL A 485 -7.59 -5.73 -24.48
N ASN A 486 -7.77 -4.44 -24.18
CA ASN A 486 -6.79 -3.42 -24.55
C ASN A 486 -5.46 -3.61 -23.80
N GLN A 487 -5.50 -4.02 -22.53
CA GLN A 487 -4.30 -4.32 -21.75
C GLN A 487 -3.56 -5.52 -22.36
N LEU A 488 -4.28 -6.62 -22.64
CA LEU A 488 -3.74 -7.83 -23.25
C LEU A 488 -3.11 -7.57 -24.62
N ASN A 489 -3.76 -6.81 -25.49
CA ASN A 489 -3.23 -6.50 -26.82
C ASN A 489 -1.88 -5.76 -26.74
N ARG A 490 -1.72 -4.84 -25.80
CA ARG A 490 -0.46 -4.10 -25.60
C ARG A 490 0.66 -5.01 -25.06
N ILE A 491 0.32 -5.96 -24.20
CA ILE A 491 1.26 -6.97 -23.69
C ILE A 491 1.72 -7.89 -24.83
N LYS A 492 0.78 -8.43 -25.61
CA LYS A 492 1.07 -9.31 -26.74
C LYS A 492 1.93 -8.63 -27.81
N LEU A 493 1.63 -7.37 -28.13
CA LEU A 493 2.46 -6.60 -29.07
C LEU A 493 3.90 -6.44 -28.56
N MET A 494 4.06 -6.11 -27.27
CA MET A 494 5.38 -5.99 -26.63
C MET A 494 6.14 -7.32 -26.66
N LEU A 495 5.46 -8.43 -26.37
CA LEU A 495 6.04 -9.77 -26.41
C LEU A 495 6.43 -10.21 -27.83
N SER A 496 5.62 -9.90 -28.85
CA SER A 496 5.96 -10.20 -30.24
C SER A 496 7.28 -9.55 -30.65
N LEU A 497 7.47 -8.28 -30.31
CA LEU A 497 8.72 -7.56 -30.56
C LEU A 497 9.92 -8.19 -29.82
N ALA A 498 9.71 -8.64 -28.58
CA ALA A 498 10.74 -9.32 -27.80
C ALA A 498 11.13 -10.68 -28.43
N HIS A 499 10.16 -11.47 -28.86
CA HIS A 499 10.41 -12.74 -29.55
C HIS A 499 11.16 -12.52 -30.88
N GLU A 500 10.73 -11.57 -31.70
CA GLU A 500 11.41 -11.25 -32.96
C GLU A 500 12.88 -10.87 -32.75
N LYS A 501 13.17 -10.10 -31.68
CA LYS A 501 14.54 -9.70 -31.33
C LYS A 501 15.41 -10.92 -31.01
N ILE A 502 14.86 -11.88 -30.26
CA ILE A 502 15.55 -13.12 -29.88
C ILE A 502 15.85 -13.96 -31.12
N VAL A 503 14.83 -14.21 -31.95
CA VAL A 503 14.97 -15.01 -33.17
C VAL A 503 16.02 -14.40 -34.10
N LYS A 504 16.01 -13.07 -34.29
CA LYS A 504 17.03 -12.38 -35.09
C LYS A 504 18.44 -12.52 -34.52
N ALA A 505 18.60 -12.43 -33.20
CA ALA A 505 19.89 -12.59 -32.54
C ALA A 505 20.42 -14.03 -32.63
N GLU A 506 19.55 -15.04 -32.55
CA GLU A 506 19.91 -16.45 -32.73
C GLU A 506 20.31 -16.74 -34.18
N GLN A 507 19.57 -16.22 -35.16
CA GLN A 507 19.91 -16.32 -36.57
C GLN A 507 21.30 -15.70 -36.87
N GLN A 508 21.57 -14.51 -36.34
CA GLN A 508 22.88 -13.86 -36.50
C GLN A 508 24.02 -14.68 -35.88
N LYS A 509 23.80 -15.31 -34.72
CA LYS A 509 24.80 -16.21 -34.11
C LYS A 509 25.02 -17.49 -34.88
N SER A 510 24.00 -17.99 -35.59
CA SER A 510 24.14 -19.19 -36.43
C SER A 510 24.87 -18.92 -37.75
N LEU A 511 24.91 -17.65 -38.17
CA LEU A 511 25.56 -17.19 -39.41
C LEU A 511 27.02 -16.76 -39.22
N ALA A 512 27.44 -16.53 -37.97
CA ALA A 512 28.80 -16.13 -37.58
C ALA A 512 29.58 -17.33 -37.03
#